data_AF-A0A349M471-F1
#
_entry.id   AF-A0A349M471-F1
#
_cell.length_a   1.000
_cell.length_b   1.000
_cell.length_c   1.000
_cell.angle_alpha   90.00
_cell.angle_beta   90.00
_cell.angle_gamma   90.00
#
_symmetry.space_group_name_H-M   'P 1'
#
loop_
_entity.id
_entity.type
_entity.pdbx_description
1 polymer ?
#
loop_
_entity_poly.entity_id
_entity_poly.type
_entity_poly.pdbx_seq_one_letter_code
_entity_poly.pdbx_strand_id
1 'polypeptide(L)'
;MRRRWLTTHFLQPDADLKHPDDIPPIPLSLWNEFDDSFEHADQAILDDLAQWVGMAQAEFAPALQRRIACLRKISQGQGADNNEMYDAIDEVRQCEKTILP
;
A
#
# COMPACT_ATOMS: atom_id res chain seq x y z
N MET A 1 -5.58 -16.64 22.93
CA MET A 1 -4.39 -15.94 22.41
C MET A 1 -4.62 -15.60 20.94
N ARG A 2 -4.93 -14.34 20.59
CA ARG A 2 -4.98 -13.88 19.20
C ARG A 2 -3.55 -13.56 18.75
N ARG A 3 -3.04 -14.23 17.70
CA ARG A 3 -1.78 -13.83 17.06
C ARG A 3 -2.05 -12.52 16.31
N ARG A 4 -1.49 -11.41 16.79
CA ARG A 4 -1.42 -10.15 16.04
C ARG A 4 -0.19 -10.23 15.15
N TRP A 5 -0.41 -10.29 13.84
CA TRP A 5 0.67 -10.11 12.87
C TRP A 5 0.92 -8.61 12.75
N LEU A 6 2.05 -8.14 13.26
CA LEU A 6 2.52 -6.77 13.08
C LEU A 6 3.61 -6.78 12.02
N THR A 7 3.35 -6.16 10.88
CA THR A 7 4.36 -5.90 9.84
C THR A 7 4.70 -4.41 9.86
N THR A 8 5.91 -4.08 10.31
CA THR A 8 6.42 -2.69 10.31
C THR A 8 7.19 -2.45 9.02
N HIS A 9 6.77 -1.43 8.26
CA HIS A 9 7.46 -0.97 7.06
C HIS A 9 8.06 0.40 7.35
N PHE A 10 9.36 0.58 7.14
CA PHE A 10 10.04 1.87 7.29
C PHE A 10 9.90 2.61 5.96
N LEU A 11 9.03 3.61 5.92
CA LEU A 11 8.65 4.30 4.68
C LEU A 11 9.22 5.71 4.59
N GLN A 12 9.48 6.39 5.70
CA GLN A 12 10.01 7.75 5.70
C GLN A 12 11.53 7.73 5.50
N PRO A 13 12.06 8.25 4.37
CA PRO A 13 13.49 8.23 4.08
C PRO A 13 14.27 9.30 4.86
N ASP A 14 13.60 10.38 5.26
CA ASP A 14 14.22 11.54 5.91
C ASP A 14 13.86 11.61 7.40
N ALA A 15 14.87 11.71 8.27
CA ALA A 15 14.67 11.86 9.70
C ALA A 15 14.02 13.22 10.03
N ASP A 16 13.04 13.24 10.93
CA ASP A 16 12.53 14.49 11.49
C ASP A 16 13.65 15.16 12.31
N LEU A 17 14.14 16.31 11.85
CA LEU A 17 15.21 17.05 12.51
C LEU A 17 14.84 17.50 13.93
N LYS A 18 13.55 17.62 14.26
CA LYS A 18 13.07 17.97 15.60
C LYS A 18 13.03 16.77 16.54
N HIS A 19 12.81 15.59 15.97
CA HIS A 19 12.64 14.33 16.69
C HIS A 19 13.38 13.19 15.98
N PRO A 20 14.72 13.24 15.94
CA PRO A 20 15.52 12.32 15.11
C PRO A 20 15.45 10.86 15.57
N ASP A 21 15.08 10.63 16.82
CA ASP A 21 14.96 9.30 17.42
C ASP A 21 13.51 8.76 17.39
N ASP A 22 12.53 9.59 17.00
CA ASP A 22 11.13 9.16 16.94
C ASP A 22 10.86 8.38 15.66
N ILE A 23 10.19 7.25 15.81
CA ILE A 23 9.69 6.44 14.71
C ILE A 23 8.16 6.47 14.79
N PRO A 24 7.52 7.56 14.33
CA PRO A 24 6.08 7.70 14.44
C PRO A 24 5.38 6.66 13.56
N PRO A 25 4.41 5.88 14.09
CA PRO A 25 3.64 4.97 13.28
C PRO A 25 2.71 5.76 12.35
N ILE A 26 2.69 5.41 11.07
CA ILE A 26 1.78 5.98 10.10
C ILE A 26 0.52 5.11 10.03
N PRO A 27 -0.68 5.64 10.33
CA PRO A 27 -1.91 4.87 10.35
C PRO A 27 -2.43 4.63 8.93
N LEU A 28 -1.86 3.62 8.23
CA LEU A 28 -2.24 3.28 6.86
C LEU A 28 -3.66 2.71 6.74
N SER A 29 -4.07 1.93 7.72
CA SER A 29 -5.43 1.40 7.83
C SER A 29 -5.75 1.06 9.28
N LEU A 30 -6.95 1.39 9.71
CA LEU A 30 -7.49 1.08 11.03
C LEU A 30 -8.62 0.08 10.87
N TRP A 31 -8.56 -1.04 11.59
CA TRP A 31 -9.65 -2.02 11.59
C TRP A 31 -10.77 -1.53 12.49
N ASN A 32 -11.97 -1.40 11.93
CA ASN A 32 -13.19 -1.16 12.67
C ASN A 32 -13.84 -2.50 13.01
N GLU A 33 -13.79 -2.86 14.30
CA GLU A 33 -14.31 -4.15 14.78
C GLU A 33 -15.85 -4.23 14.78
N PHE A 34 -16.55 -3.09 14.73
CA PHE A 34 -18.01 -3.06 14.82
C PHE A 34 -18.66 -3.57 13.53
N ASP A 35 -18.13 -3.18 12.37
CA ASP A 35 -18.65 -3.54 11.05
C ASP A 35 -17.68 -4.39 10.22
N ASP A 36 -16.58 -4.86 10.83
CA ASP A 36 -15.51 -5.65 10.20
C ASP A 36 -14.95 -5.00 8.93
N SER A 37 -14.76 -3.68 8.98
CA SER A 37 -14.23 -2.89 7.88
C SER A 37 -12.85 -2.29 8.19
N PHE A 38 -12.22 -1.69 7.19
CA PHE A 38 -11.00 -0.93 7.37
C PHE A 38 -11.25 0.54 6.98
N GLU A 39 -10.93 1.44 7.90
CA GLU A 39 -10.78 2.86 7.59
C GLU A 39 -9.38 3.08 7.02
N HIS A 40 -9.32 3.54 5.77
CA HIS A 40 -8.04 3.76 5.07
C HIS A 40 -7.49 5.15 5.32
N ALA A 41 -6.17 5.30 5.19
CA ALA A 41 -5.48 6.57 5.34
C ALA A 41 -6.08 7.70 4.48
N ASP A 42 -6.01 8.91 5.00
CA ASP A 42 -6.44 10.11 4.29
C ASP A 42 -5.46 10.49 3.16
N GLN A 43 -5.89 11.46 2.35
CA GLN A 43 -5.10 11.90 1.20
C GLN A 43 -3.75 12.51 1.59
N ALA A 44 -3.65 13.16 2.75
CA ALA A 44 -2.39 13.78 3.18
C ALA A 44 -1.32 12.71 3.44
N ILE A 45 -1.69 11.61 4.10
CA ILE A 45 -0.80 10.46 4.30
C ILE A 45 -0.43 9.82 2.95
N LEU A 46 -1.38 9.70 2.02
CA LEU A 46 -1.08 9.15 0.68
C LEU A 46 -0.13 10.06 -0.12
N ASP A 47 -0.23 11.36 0.04
CA ASP A 47 0.63 12.35 -0.60
C ASP A 47 2.07 12.29 -0.05
N ASP A 48 2.22 12.14 1.27
CA ASP A 48 3.51 11.90 1.93
C ASP A 48 4.14 10.59 1.45
N LEU A 49 3.34 9.52 1.36
CA LEU A 49 3.80 8.23 0.83
C LEU A 49 4.29 8.36 -0.61
N ALA A 50 3.57 9.09 -1.46
CA ALA A 50 3.97 9.32 -2.85
C ALA A 50 5.34 10.00 -2.91
N GLN A 51 5.55 11.04 -2.10
CA GLN A 51 6.83 11.72 -1.97
C GLN A 51 7.94 10.77 -1.53
N TRP A 52 7.71 9.98 -0.48
CA TRP A 52 8.72 9.07 0.07
C TRP A 52 9.13 7.95 -0.88
N VAL A 53 8.21 7.47 -1.72
CA VAL A 53 8.52 6.46 -2.75
C VAL A 53 9.02 7.07 -4.06
N GLY A 54 9.21 8.39 -4.12
CA GLY A 54 9.70 9.10 -5.30
C GLY A 54 8.71 9.10 -6.48
N MET A 55 7.41 9.03 -6.21
CA MET A 55 6.34 9.04 -7.22
C MET A 55 5.59 10.37 -7.18
N ALA A 56 5.21 10.89 -8.34
CA ALA A 56 4.36 12.08 -8.37
C ALA A 56 2.99 11.76 -7.73
N GLN A 57 2.45 12.68 -6.92
CA GLN A 57 1.13 12.50 -6.29
C GLN A 57 0.03 12.19 -7.32
N ALA A 58 0.10 12.84 -8.49
CA ALA A 58 -0.82 12.60 -9.61
C ALA A 58 -0.73 11.19 -10.20
N GLU A 59 0.39 10.49 -10.04
CA GLU A 59 0.63 9.13 -10.54
C GLU A 59 0.32 8.08 -9.46
N PHE A 60 0.48 8.45 -8.19
CA PHE A 60 0.35 7.55 -7.05
C PHE A 60 -1.05 6.98 -6.88
N ALA A 61 -2.08 7.84 -6.84
CA ALA A 61 -3.46 7.37 -6.71
C ALA A 61 -3.89 6.43 -7.86
N PRO A 62 -3.63 6.75 -9.15
CA PRO A 62 -3.85 5.81 -10.24
C PRO A 62 -3.09 4.49 -10.12
N ALA A 63 -1.81 4.52 -9.70
CA ALA A 63 -1.02 3.31 -9.50
C ALA A 63 -1.58 2.43 -8.39
N LEU A 64 -1.95 3.04 -7.25
CA LEU A 64 -2.59 2.35 -6.13
C LEU A 64 -3.91 1.70 -6.54
N GLN A 65 -4.75 2.42 -7.30
CA GLN A 65 -6.02 1.87 -7.81
C GLN A 65 -5.83 0.67 -8.72
N ARG A 66 -4.82 0.68 -9.60
CA ARG A 66 -4.50 -0.49 -10.45
C ARG A 66 -4.09 -1.70 -9.62
N ARG A 67 -3.25 -1.49 -8.60
CA ARG A 67 -2.82 -2.55 -7.67
C ARG A 67 -4.01 -3.13 -6.90
N ILE A 68 -4.90 -2.28 -6.39
CA ILE A 68 -6.15 -2.69 -5.73
C ILE A 68 -7.04 -3.49 -6.68
N ALA A 69 -7.22 -3.03 -7.92
CA ALA A 69 -8.04 -3.72 -8.91
C ALA A 69 -7.48 -5.11 -9.25
N CYS A 70 -6.16 -5.24 -9.38
CA CYS A 70 -5.50 -6.52 -9.57
C CYS A 70 -5.74 -7.47 -8.39
N LEU A 71 -5.54 -7.00 -7.15
CA LEU A 71 -5.78 -7.80 -5.95
C LEU A 71 -7.25 -8.24 -5.84
N ARG A 72 -8.20 -7.37 -6.20
CA ARG A 72 -9.63 -7.71 -6.25
C ARG A 72 -9.93 -8.76 -7.31
N LYS A 73 -9.32 -8.69 -8.50
CA LYS A 73 -9.49 -9.66 -9.58
C LYS A 73 -9.06 -11.06 -9.13
N ILE A 74 -7.89 -11.18 -8.52
CA ILE A 74 -7.38 -12.48 -8.05
C ILE A 74 -8.12 -13.00 -6.81
N SER A 75 -8.66 -12.12 -5.96
CA SER A 75 -9.39 -12.53 -4.76
C SER A 75 -10.79 -13.07 -5.03
N GLN A 76 -11.33 -12.91 -6.24
CA GLN A 76 -12.67 -13.38 -6.61
C GLN A 76 -12.76 -14.91 -6.86
N GLY A 77 -11.62 -15.61 -6.95
CA GLY A 77 -11.54 -17.07 -7.15
C GLY A 77 -11.65 -17.88 -5.85
N GLN A 78 -11.28 -19.16 -5.90
CA GLN A 78 -11.25 -20.07 -4.73
C GLN A 78 -9.98 -19.90 -3.86
N GLY A 79 -9.35 -18.73 -3.94
CA GLY A 79 -7.99 -18.48 -3.48
C GLY A 79 -7.01 -18.43 -4.66
N ALA A 80 -5.98 -17.61 -4.50
CA ALA A 80 -4.85 -17.56 -5.42
C ALA A 80 -3.70 -18.40 -4.85
N ASP A 81 -3.13 -19.27 -5.66
CA ASP A 81 -1.87 -19.92 -5.29
C ASP A 81 -0.67 -18.95 -5.43
N ASN A 82 0.51 -19.37 -4.98
CA ASN A 82 1.69 -18.50 -5.02
C ASN A 82 2.09 -18.11 -6.45
N ASN A 83 1.91 -19.00 -7.44
CA ASN A 83 2.27 -18.71 -8.83
C ASN A 83 1.31 -17.69 -9.42
N GLU A 84 0.01 -17.87 -9.20
CA GLU A 84 -1.02 -16.91 -9.62
C GLU A 84 -0.78 -15.52 -9.01
N MET A 85 -0.32 -15.45 -7.76
CA MET A 85 0.08 -14.20 -7.12
C MET A 85 1.29 -13.55 -7.81
N TYR A 86 2.32 -14.34 -8.16
CA TYR A 86 3.48 -13.83 -8.89
C TYR A 86 3.12 -13.33 -10.29
N ASP A 87 2.32 -14.09 -11.03
CA ASP A 87 1.84 -13.71 -12.36
C ASP A 87 1.04 -12.40 -12.33
N ALA A 88 0.18 -12.22 -11.32
CA ALA A 88 -0.59 -10.99 -11.11
C ALA A 88 0.31 -9.79 -10.78
N ILE A 89 1.35 -9.97 -9.97
CA ILE A 89 2.34 -8.92 -9.68
C ILE A 89 3.08 -8.51 -10.96
N ASP A 90 3.45 -9.47 -11.79
CA ASP A 90 4.15 -9.18 -13.04
C ASP A 90 3.24 -8.53 -14.08
N GLU A 91 1.96 -8.89 -14.16
CA GLU A 91 0.94 -8.20 -14.98
C GLU A 91 0.84 -6.71 -14.60
N VAL A 92 0.78 -6.40 -13.30
CA VAL A 92 0.75 -5.01 -12.80
C VAL A 92 2.03 -4.26 -13.18
N ARG A 93 3.20 -4.88 -12.99
CA ARG A 93 4.49 -4.26 -13.32
C ARG A 93 4.61 -3.95 -14.81
N GLN A 94 4.11 -4.83 -15.68
CA GLN A 94 4.10 -4.60 -17.12
C GLN A 94 3.19 -3.44 -17.51
N CYS A 95 2.00 -3.37 -16.92
CA CYS A 95 1.08 -2.24 -17.10
C CYS A 95 1.71 -0.91 -16.66
N GLU A 96 2.40 -0.89 -15.51
CA GLU A 96 3.04 0.32 -14.99
C GLU A 96 4.20 0.80 -15.89
N LYS A 97 5.00 -0.12 -16.44
CA LYS A 97 6.10 0.22 -17.37
C LYS A 97 5.63 0.78 -18.71
N THR A 98 4.45 0.37 -19.17
CA THR A 98 3.92 0.78 -20.49
C THR A 98 3.32 2.20 -20.47
N ILE A 99 3.12 2.78 -19.27
CA ILE A 99 2.41 4.05 -19.06
C ILE A 99 3.38 5.19 -18.67
N LEU A 100 4.61 4.86 -18.25
CA LEU A 100 5.66 5.86 -18.02
C LEU A 100 6.27 6.27 -19.39
N PRO A 101 6.31 7.57 -19.73
CA PRO A 101 6.94 8.06 -20.96
C PRO A 101 8.46 7.85 -21.00
#